data_AF-A0A3E0VAH4-F1
#
_entry.id   AF-A0A3E0VAH4-F1
#
_cell.length_a   1.000
_cell.length_b   1.000
_cell.length_c   1.000
_cell.angle_alpha   90.00
_cell.angle_beta   90.00
_cell.angle_gamma   90.00
#
_symmetry.space_group_name_H-M   'P 1'
#
loop_
_entity.id
_entity.type
_entity.pdbx_description
1 polymer ?
#
loop_
_entity_poly.entity_id
_entity_poly.type
_entity_poly.pdbx_seq_one_letter_code
_entity_poly.pdbx_strand_id
1 'polypeptide(L)' 'MLLIRLPDEDIRRLEALAARTGKSKTFYVREAVRAYLADVEERYWADGVIDRWEASDQVSRPAVVLWAGCDA' A
#
# COMPACT_ATOMS: atom_id res chain seq x y z
N MET A 1 -10.25 -5.37 17.18
CA MET A 1 -10.92 -4.05 17.18
C MET A 1 -9.84 -3.00 17.30
N LEU A 2 -9.80 -2.02 16.39
CA LEU A 2 -8.77 -0.97 16.36
C LEU A 2 -9.42 0.35 16.80
N LEU A 3 -8.78 1.06 17.74
CA LEU A 3 -9.21 2.39 18.16
C LEU A 3 -8.27 3.42 17.54
N ILE A 4 -8.82 4.30 16.69
CA ILE A 4 -8.07 5.36 16.02
C ILE A 4 -8.68 6.72 16.33
N ARG A 5 -7.84 7.74 16.44
CA ARG A 5 -8.25 9.14 16.60
C ARG A 5 -8.26 9.78 15.22
N LEU A 6 -9.41 10.28 14.81
CA LEU A 6 -9.58 11.01 13.55
C LEU A 6 -9.93 12.47 13.84
N PRO A 7 -9.51 13.41 12.97
CA PRO A 7 -9.99 14.78 13.02
C PRO A 7 -11.52 14.87 12.93
N ASP A 8 -12.12 15.85 13.61
CA ASP A 8 -13.58 16.04 13.66
C ASP A 8 -14.21 16.28 12.28
N GLU A 9 -13.44 16.84 11.34
CA GLU A 9 -13.88 17.00 9.96
C GLU A 9 -14.07 15.66 9.26
N ASP A 10 -13.12 14.74 9.38
CA ASP A 10 -13.20 13.42 8.76
C ASP A 10 -14.32 12.58 9.36
N ILE A 11 -14.54 12.69 10.67
CA ILE A 11 -15.67 12.05 11.35
C ILE A 11 -17.00 12.54 10.75
N ARG A 12 -17.17 13.86 10.56
CA ARG A 12 -18.37 14.45 9.95
C ARG A 12 -18.55 14.01 8.50
N ARG A 13 -17.48 13.89 7.72
CA ARG A 13 -17.53 13.38 6.34
C ARG A 13 -17.97 11.92 6.30
N LEU A 14 -17.44 11.08 7.19
CA LEU A 14 -17.82 9.67 7.31
C LEU A 14 -19.28 9.51 7.78
N GLU A 15 -19.76 10.38 8.67
CA GLU A 15 -21.16 10.44 9.09
C GLU A 15 -22.11 10.74 7.93
N ALA A 16 -21.82 11.80 7.17
CA ALA A 16 -22.62 12.19 6.02
C ALA A 16 -22.63 11.08 4.96
N LEU A 17 -21.48 10.44 4.71
CA LEU A 17 -21.39 9.36 3.73
C LEU A 17 -22.18 8.12 4.17
N ALA A 18 -22.05 7.73 5.44
CA ALA A 18 -22.82 6.63 6.04
C ALA A 18 -24.33 6.89 5.95
N ALA A 19 -24.78 8.09 6.30
CA ALA A 19 -26.18 8.48 6.25
C ALA A 19 -26.75 8.42 4.82
N ARG A 20 -25.97 8.83 3.81
CA ARG A 20 -26.39 8.83 2.40
C ARG A 20 -26.48 7.45 1.76
N THR A 21 -25.73 6.48 2.28
CA THR A 21 -25.51 5.17 1.64
C THR A 21 -26.12 4.01 2.41
N GLY A 22 -26.55 4.25 3.65
CA GLY A 22 -27.06 3.22 4.55
C GLY A 22 -25.98 2.24 5.04
N LYS A 23 -24.69 2.58 4.91
CA LYS A 23 -23.57 1.77 5.41
C LYS A 23 -23.01 2.35 6.71
N SER A 24 -22.32 1.53 7.48
CA SER A 24 -21.70 1.99 8.73
C SER A 24 -20.41 2.78 8.48
N LYS A 25 -20.04 3.67 9.40
CA LYS A 25 -18.76 4.42 9.32
C LYS A 25 -17.57 3.47 9.24
N THR A 26 -17.60 2.39 10.02
CA THR A 26 -16.56 1.35 10.05
C THR A 26 -16.35 0.68 8.71
N PHE A 27 -17.40 0.54 7.89
CA PHE A 27 -17.26 0.03 6.53
C PHE A 27 -16.35 0.93 5.70
N TYR A 28 -16.61 2.24 5.69
CA TYR A 28 -15.82 3.21 4.94
C TYR A 28 -14.40 3.37 5.46
N VAL A 29 -14.20 3.35 6.78
CA VAL A 29 -12.84 3.37 7.36
C VAL A 29 -12.06 2.14 6.89
N ARG A 30 -12.68 0.96 6.87
CA ARG A 30 -12.01 -0.27 6.41
C ARG A 30 -11.66 -0.21 4.93
N GLU A 31 -12.57 0.25 4.09
CA GLU A 31 -12.31 0.40 2.66
C GLU A 31 -11.20 1.43 2.38
N ALA A 32 -11.20 2.55 3.10
CA ALA A 32 -10.14 3.56 2.98
C ALA A 32 -8.78 3.01 3.39
N VAL A 33 -8.70 2.28 4.51
CA VAL A 33 -7.46 1.61 4.95
C VAL A 33 -7.02 0.59 3.90
N ARG A 34 -7.93 -0.23 3.39
CA ARG A 34 -7.60 -1.25 2.39
C ARG A 34 -7.04 -0.65 1.10
N ALA A 35 -7.65 0.43 0.62
CA ALA A 35 -7.19 1.13 -0.57
C ALA A 35 -5.77 1.70 -0.37
N TYR A 36 -5.50 2.28 0.80
CA TYR A 36 -4.18 2.86 1.09
C TYR A 36 -3.12 1.80 1.44
N LEU A 37 -3.52 0.65 1.97
CA LEU A 37 -2.58 -0.38 2.40
C LEU A 37 -1.74 -0.91 1.23
N ALA A 38 -2.34 -1.08 0.05
CA ALA A 38 -1.62 -1.51 -1.16
C ALA A 38 -0.46 -0.56 -1.51
N ASP A 39 -0.72 0.75 -1.50
CA ASP A 39 0.29 1.78 -1.79
C ASP A 39 1.40 1.85 -0.73
N VAL A 40 1.05 1.54 0.53
CA VAL A 40 2.04 1.47 1.62
C VAL A 40 2.89 0.22 1.50
N GLU A 41 2.27 -0.93 1.25
CA GLU A 41 2.97 -2.19 1.06
C GLU A 41 3.97 -2.06 -0.09
N GLU A 42 3.57 -1.54 -1.26
CA GLU A 42 4.46 -1.36 -2.41
C GLU A 42 5.71 -0.53 -2.06
N ARG A 43 5.55 0.59 -1.34
CA ARG A 43 6.68 1.41 -0.90
C ARG A 43 7.65 0.62 -0.02
N TYR A 44 7.13 -0.11 0.97
CA TYR A 44 7.97 -0.93 1.84
C TYR A 44 8.63 -2.11 1.11
N TRP A 45 7.95 -2.71 0.13
CA TRP A 45 8.53 -3.76 -0.70
C TRP A 45 9.69 -3.23 -1.55
N ALA A 46 9.57 -2.03 -2.12
CA ALA A 46 10.64 -1.41 -2.90
C ALA A 46 11.87 -1.15 -2.03
N ASP A 47 11.69 -0.51 -0.88
CA ASP A 47 12.78 -0.20 0.05
C ASP A 47 13.46 -1.49 0.56
N GLY A 48 12.67 -2.49 0.96
CA GLY A 48 13.20 -3.77 1.44
C GLY A 48 13.86 -4.64 0.36
N VAL A 49 13.58 -4.40 -0.93
CA VAL A 49 14.32 -5.03 -2.04
C VAL A 49 15.67 -4.34 -2.22
N ILE A 50 15.71 -3.01 -2.17
CA ILE A 50 16.95 -2.23 -2.27
C ILE A 50 17.88 -2.56 -1.09
N ASP A 51 17.39 -2.49 0.15
CA ASP A 51 18.18 -2.79 1.35
C ASP A 51 18.79 -4.20 1.29
N ARG A 52 18.00 -5.19 0.84
CA ARG A 52 18.50 -6.56 0.66
C ARG A 52 19.54 -6.68 -0.45
N TRP A 53 19.38 -5.91 -1.52
CA TRP A 53 20.32 -5.88 -2.62
C TRP A 53 21.64 -5.21 -2.20
N GLU A 54 21.59 -4.07 -1.51
CA GLU A 54 22.76 -3.38 -0.97
C GLU A 54 23.49 -4.20 0.12
N ALA A 55 22.74 -4.95 0.94
CA ALA A 55 23.32 -5.88 1.91
C ALA A 55 23.90 -7.14 1.25
N SER A 56 23.63 -7.38 -0.03
CA SER A 56 24.17 -8.48 -0.80
C SER A 56 25.39 -8.04 -1.60
N ASP A 57 26.33 -8.96 -1.86
CA ASP A 57 27.50 -8.70 -2.71
C ASP A 57 27.16 -8.81 -4.22
N GLN A 58 25.87 -8.62 -4.59
CA GLN A 58 25.39 -8.84 -5.95
C GLN A 58 25.61 -7.61 -6.82
N VAL A 59 26.28 -7.79 -7.95
CA VAL A 59 26.48 -6.73 -8.94
C VAL A 59 25.27 -6.66 -9.87
N SER A 60 24.79 -5.44 -10.16
CA SER A 60 23.74 -5.21 -11.14
C SER A 60 24.18 -5.73 -12.51
N ARG A 61 23.36 -6.59 -13.13
CA ARG A 61 23.63 -7.14 -14.46
C ARG A 61 22.85 -6.34 -15.50
N PRO A 62 23.48 -5.93 -16.62
CA PRO A 62 22.78 -5.25 -17.70
C PRO A 62 21.61 -6.08 -18.23
N ALA A 63 20.47 -5.44 -18.50
CA ALA A 63 19.24 -6.12 -18.95
C ALA A 63 19.44 -6.97 -20.21
N VAL A 64 20.32 -6.52 -21.13
CA VAL A 64 20.68 -7.25 -22.36
C VAL A 64 21.27 -8.64 -22.07
N VAL A 65 22.00 -8.80 -20.96
CA VAL A 65 22.59 -10.08 -20.56
C VAL A 65 21.53 -11.01 -19.94
N LEU A 66 20.53 -10.44 -19.26
CA LEU A 66 19.42 -11.20 -18.68
C LEU A 66 18.51 -11.78 -19.79
N TRP A 67 18.24 -11.00 -20.83
CA TRP A 67 17.23 -11.34 -21.84
C TRP A 67 17.76 -12.29 -22.92
N ALA A 68 19.08 -12.31 -23.14
CA ALA A 68 19.73 -13.25 -24.06
C ALA A 68 19.52 -14.75 -23.69
N GLY A 69 19.08 -15.05 -22.46
CA GLY A 69 18.75 -16.40 -22.01
C GLY A 69 17.25 -16.76 -22.06
N CYS A 70 16.38 -15.83 -22.47
CA CYS A 70 14.93 -16.06 -22.54
C CYS A 70 14.43 -16.45 -23.94
N ASP A 71 15.30 -16.47 -24.95
CA ASP A 71 14.97 -16.84 -26.34
C ASP A 71 15.00 -18.37 -26.58
N ALA A 72 14.56 -19.19 -25.61
CA ALA A 72 14.46 -20.65 -25.73
C ALA A 72 13.05 -21.18 -25.45
#